data_AF-A0A9E6F0B3-F1
#
_entry.id   AF-A0A9E6F0B3-F1
#
_cell.length_a   1.000
_cell.length_b   1.000
_cell.length_c   1.000
_cell.angle_alpha   90.00
_cell.angle_beta   90.00
_cell.angle_gamma   90.00
#
_symmetry.space_group_name_H-M   'P 1'
#
loop_
_entity.id
_entity.type
_entity.pdbx_description
1 polymer ?
#
loop_
_entity_poly.entity_id
_entity_poly.type
_entity_poly.pdbx_seq_one_letter_code
_entity_poly.pdbx_strand_id
1 'polypeptide(L)'
;AAAVSSAMLDVGSTNQGILIPRVVLTGTNDISTISNPANSLLIYNTATAGTSPDNIIPGFYYYDTATTKWIPFTTGVPIVDPTNLYTIRGW
;
A
#
# COMPACT_ATOMS: atom_id res chain seq x y z
N ALA A 1 19.73 18.05 4.28
CA ALA A 1 18.52 18.81 3.91
C ALA A 1 18.01 19.53 5.16
N ALA A 2 17.46 20.74 5.02
CA ALA A 2 16.73 21.36 6.14
C ALA A 2 15.41 20.61 6.33
N ALA A 3 15.04 20.31 7.59
CA ALA A 3 13.84 19.57 7.90
C ALA A 3 12.56 20.32 7.48
N VAL A 4 11.56 19.62 6.94
CA VAL A 4 10.25 20.21 6.63
C VAL A 4 9.39 20.42 7.89
N SER A 5 8.78 21.60 8.03
CA SER A 5 8.14 22.03 9.30
C SER A 5 6.85 21.31 9.66
N SER A 6 6.21 20.63 8.70
CA SER A 6 4.97 19.87 8.92
C SER A 6 5.20 18.38 9.14
N ALA A 7 6.45 17.88 9.10
CA ALA A 7 6.72 16.46 9.28
C ALA A 7 7.27 16.16 10.67
N MET A 8 6.75 15.08 11.27
CA MET A 8 7.36 14.47 12.45
C MET A 8 8.61 13.64 12.11
N LEU A 9 8.73 13.18 10.85
CA LEU A 9 9.88 12.43 10.34
C LEU A 9 10.27 12.96 8.96
N ASP A 10 11.48 13.50 8.85
CA ASP A 10 12.11 13.89 7.59
C ASP A 10 13.46 13.16 7.47
N VAL A 11 13.61 12.34 6.44
CA VAL A 11 14.83 11.55 6.19
C VAL A 11 15.50 12.06 4.94
N GLY A 12 16.50 12.93 5.12
CA GLY A 12 17.35 13.43 4.05
C GLY A 12 18.60 12.58 3.86
N SER A 13 18.61 11.71 2.86
CA SER A 13 19.81 10.97 2.42
C SER A 13 19.88 10.89 0.90
N THR A 14 21.08 10.84 0.35
CA THR A 14 21.32 10.71 -1.10
C THR A 14 21.52 9.25 -1.54
N ASN A 15 21.68 8.32 -0.59
CA ASN A 15 22.05 6.93 -0.88
C ASN A 15 21.44 5.90 0.10
N GLN A 16 20.64 6.33 1.07
CA GLN A 16 19.96 5.46 2.02
C GLN A 16 18.47 5.80 2.08
N GLY A 17 17.66 4.86 2.56
CA GLY A 17 16.22 5.04 2.74
C GLY A 17 15.74 4.41 4.04
N ILE A 18 14.42 4.38 4.20
CA ILE A 18 13.75 3.76 5.34
C ILE A 18 13.32 2.35 4.94
N LEU A 19 13.70 1.35 5.75
CA LEU A 19 13.14 0.01 5.62
C LEU A 19 11.83 -0.08 6.42
N ILE A 20 10.72 -0.18 5.70
CA ILE A 20 9.38 -0.40 6.28
C ILE A 20 9.25 -1.88 6.71
N PRO A 21 8.50 -2.18 7.79
CA PRO A 21 8.24 -3.55 8.23
C PRO A 21 7.73 -4.46 7.11
N ARG A 22 8.34 -5.65 7.00
CA ARG A 22 7.95 -6.69 6.06
C ARG A 22 7.00 -7.66 6.74
N VAL A 23 5.82 -7.84 6.17
CA VAL A 23 4.72 -8.60 6.76
C VAL A 23 4.25 -9.66 5.77
N VAL A 24 3.82 -10.81 6.27
CA VAL A 24 3.24 -11.90 5.48
C VAL A 24 1.73 -11.88 5.74
N LEU A 25 0.98 -11.07 4.98
CA LEU A 25 -0.48 -10.97 5.14
C LEU A 25 -1.19 -12.13 4.44
N THR A 26 -2.36 -12.51 4.94
CA THR A 26 -3.16 -13.60 4.32
C THR A 26 -4.21 -13.12 3.33
N GLY A 27 -4.46 -11.81 3.25
CA GLY A 27 -5.44 -11.17 2.37
C GLY A 27 -5.57 -9.67 2.69
N THR A 28 -6.31 -8.92 1.89
CA THR A 28 -6.52 -7.48 2.16
C THR A 28 -7.39 -7.21 3.39
N ASN A 29 -8.16 -8.19 3.85
CA ASN A 29 -8.98 -8.13 5.06
C ASN A 29 -8.29 -8.67 6.32
N ASP A 30 -7.00 -9.01 6.25
CA ASP A 30 -6.27 -9.61 7.36
C ASP A 30 -5.95 -8.60 8.48
N ILE A 31 -6.71 -8.66 9.57
CA ILE A 31 -6.48 -7.89 10.80
C ILE A 31 -5.90 -8.74 11.94
N SER A 32 -5.53 -9.99 11.64
CA SER A 32 -5.05 -10.96 12.63
C SER A 32 -3.53 -10.96 12.72
N THR A 33 -2.85 -10.81 11.58
CA THR A 33 -1.39 -10.72 11.51
C THR A 33 -0.86 -9.45 12.22
N ILE A 34 -1.64 -8.36 12.17
CA ILE A 34 -1.41 -7.15 12.95
C ILE A 34 -2.73 -6.82 13.65
N SER A 35 -2.82 -7.10 14.94
CA SER A 35 -4.01 -6.79 15.74
C SER A 35 -4.23 -5.29 15.85
N ASN A 36 -5.47 -4.84 15.64
CA ASN A 36 -5.88 -3.43 15.76
C ASN A 36 -4.98 -2.46 14.96
N PRO A 37 -4.82 -2.67 13.63
CA PRO A 37 -3.95 -1.83 12.82
C PRO A 37 -4.45 -0.38 12.83
N ALA A 38 -3.53 0.56 13.06
CA ALA A 38 -3.84 1.98 13.06
C ALA A 38 -4.21 2.45 11.64
N ASN A 39 -5.08 3.47 11.54
CA ASN A 39 -5.35 4.09 10.25
C ASN A 39 -4.06 4.65 9.64
N SER A 40 -3.89 4.44 8.34
CA SER A 40 -2.69 4.82 7.58
C SER A 40 -1.39 4.11 8.01
N LEU A 41 -1.46 2.98 8.73
CA LEU A 41 -0.29 2.16 9.05
C LEU A 41 0.34 1.59 7.77
N LEU A 42 1.59 1.94 7.48
CA LEU A 42 2.33 1.52 6.28
C LEU A 42 3.14 0.23 6.53
N ILE A 43 2.99 -0.75 5.66
CA ILE A 43 3.77 -2.00 5.65
C ILE A 43 4.19 -2.38 4.23
N TYR A 44 5.18 -3.29 4.11
CA TYR A 44 5.46 -4.01 2.87
C TYR A 44 5.00 -5.46 3.01
N ASN A 45 3.97 -5.85 2.26
CA ASN A 45 3.52 -7.23 2.20
C ASN A 45 4.48 -8.05 1.33
N THR A 46 4.77 -9.27 1.76
CA THR A 46 5.66 -10.23 1.07
C THR A 46 4.93 -11.46 0.54
N ALA A 47 3.65 -11.63 0.88
CA ALA A 47 2.86 -12.78 0.50
C ALA A 47 2.07 -12.57 -0.80
N THR A 48 1.86 -13.64 -1.54
CA THR A 48 0.74 -13.76 -2.50
C THR A 48 -0.30 -14.66 -1.84
N ALA A 49 -1.46 -14.13 -1.48
CA ALA A 49 -2.46 -14.85 -0.71
C ALA A 49 -3.88 -14.32 -0.96
N GLY A 50 -4.87 -14.98 -0.36
CA GLY A 50 -6.28 -14.63 -0.48
C GLY A 50 -6.89 -15.01 -1.84
N THR A 51 -8.17 -14.71 -1.99
CA THR A 51 -8.95 -14.92 -3.21
C THR A 51 -9.75 -13.66 -3.51
N SER A 52 -10.05 -13.40 -4.79
CA SER A 52 -10.87 -12.25 -5.20
C SER A 52 -12.17 -12.19 -4.37
N PRO A 53 -12.54 -11.02 -3.81
CA PRO A 53 -11.95 -9.68 -4.02
C PRO A 53 -10.84 -9.30 -3.02
N ASP A 54 -10.46 -10.18 -2.10
CA ASP A 54 -9.52 -9.90 -1.00
C ASP A 54 -8.10 -10.44 -1.26
N ASN A 55 -7.78 -10.71 -2.53
CA ASN A 55 -6.46 -11.16 -2.93
C ASN A 55 -5.40 -10.09 -2.62
N ILE A 56 -4.24 -10.53 -2.19
CA ILE A 56 -3.10 -9.67 -1.87
C ILE A 56 -1.85 -10.19 -2.57
N ILE A 57 -1.01 -9.26 -3.03
CA ILE A 57 0.27 -9.55 -3.69
C ILE A 57 1.40 -8.76 -3.01
N PRO A 58 2.68 -9.12 -3.20
CA PRO A 58 3.79 -8.38 -2.63
C PRO A 58 3.79 -6.91 -3.06
N GLY A 59 4.01 -5.99 -2.12
CA GLY A 59 3.94 -4.55 -2.36
C GLY A 59 3.76 -3.72 -1.09
N PHE A 60 3.76 -2.40 -1.23
CA PHE A 60 3.45 -1.50 -0.13
C PHE A 60 1.93 -1.40 0.09
N TYR A 61 1.49 -1.45 1.35
CA TYR A 61 0.09 -1.31 1.73
C TYR A 61 -0.03 -0.34 2.90
N TYR A 62 -1.13 0.40 2.94
CA TYR A 62 -1.57 1.06 4.17
C TYR A 62 -2.89 0.47 4.66
N TYR A 63 -3.11 0.48 5.97
CA TYR A 63 -4.40 0.09 6.52
C TYR A 63 -5.40 1.26 6.45
N ASP A 64 -6.60 1.01 5.94
CA ASP A 64 -7.71 1.96 5.95
C ASP A 64 -8.81 1.47 6.90
N THR A 65 -9.03 2.23 7.99
CA THR A 65 -10.06 1.89 8.97
C THR A 65 -11.49 2.08 8.46
N ALA A 66 -11.70 2.88 7.41
CA ALA A 66 -13.04 3.11 6.84
C ALA A 66 -13.52 1.92 6.02
N THR A 67 -12.65 1.33 5.19
CA THR A 67 -12.94 0.11 4.43
C THR A 67 -12.57 -1.16 5.18
N THR A 68 -11.86 -1.06 6.31
CA THR A 68 -11.31 -2.17 7.10
C THR A 68 -10.38 -3.09 6.31
N LYS A 69 -9.62 -2.51 5.37
CA LYS A 69 -8.76 -3.26 4.46
C LYS A 69 -7.35 -2.67 4.36
N TRP A 70 -6.40 -3.53 4.02
CA TRP A 70 -5.11 -3.16 3.48
C TRP A 70 -5.28 -2.69 2.04
N ILE A 71 -4.93 -1.42 1.80
CA ILE A 71 -5.01 -0.79 0.49
C ILE A 71 -3.60 -0.74 -0.12
N PRO A 72 -3.40 -1.29 -1.32
CA PRO A 72 -2.09 -1.26 -1.97
C PRO A 72 -1.74 0.16 -2.44
N PHE A 73 -0.47 0.54 -2.29
CA PHE A 73 0.12 1.65 -3.02
C PHE A 73 0.40 1.20 -4.46
N THR A 74 -0.66 1.11 -5.27
CA THR A 74 -0.48 0.90 -6.72
C THR A 74 -0.22 2.24 -7.37
N THR A 75 0.86 2.37 -8.13
CA THR A 75 0.86 3.29 -9.26
C THR A 75 -0.05 2.63 -10.29
N GLY A 76 -1.20 3.24 -10.59
CA GLY A 76 -2.27 2.61 -11.37
C GLY A 76 -1.75 1.67 -12.46
N VAL A 77 -2.11 0.40 -12.36
CA VAL A 77 -1.94 -0.53 -13.48
C VAL A 77 -2.74 0.08 -14.63
N PRO A 78 -2.14 0.38 -15.80
CA PRO A 78 -2.93 0.76 -16.95
C PRO A 78 -3.91 -0.37 -17.21
N ILE A 79 -5.20 -0.05 -17.17
CA ILE A 79 -6.25 -0.98 -17.56
C ILE A 79 -6.01 -1.29 -19.05
N VAL A 80 -5.25 -2.34 -19.35
CA VAL A 80 -5.34 -3.01 -20.64
C VAL A 80 -6.44 -4.04 -20.52
N ASP A 81 -7.66 -3.53 -20.37
CA ASP A 81 -8.83 -4.28 -20.79
C ASP A 81 -8.79 -4.28 -22.32
N PRO A 82 -8.58 -5.44 -22.98
CA PRO A 82 -8.57 -5.51 -24.44
C PRO A 82 -9.92 -5.13 -25.06
N THR A 83 -10.96 -4.87 -24.25
CA THR A 83 -12.29 -4.47 -24.72
C THR A 83 -12.69 -3.03 -24.39
N ASN A 84 -11.92 -2.26 -23.61
CA ASN A 84 -12.28 -0.90 -23.23
C ASN A 84 -11.26 0.16 -23.71
N LEU A 85 -11.28 0.38 -25.02
CA LEU A 85 -10.68 1.55 -25.65
C LEU A 85 -11.60 2.77 -25.47
N TYR A 86 -11.64 3.39 -24.29
CA TYR A 86 -12.05 4.80 -24.22
C TYR A 86 -11.44 5.51 -23.01
N THR A 87 -10.55 6.47 -23.34
CA THR A 87 -10.28 7.71 -22.62
C THR A 87 -9.64 7.66 -21.22
N ILE A 88 -8.36 7.29 -21.18
CA ILE A 88 -7.39 7.97 -20.28
C ILE A 88 -6.96 9.29 -20.92
N ARG A 89 -7.78 10.33 -20.77
CA ARG A 89 -7.35 11.74 -20.68
C ARG A 89 -8.44 12.53 -19.96
N GLY A 90 -8.08 13.11 -18.83
CA GLY A 90 -8.93 14.04 -18.11
C GLY A 90 -8.14 14.69 -16.99
N TRP A 91 -7.52 15.83 -17.35
CA TRP A 91 -6.71 16.75 -16.54
C TRP A 91 -5.25 16.36 -16.30
#